data_AF-A0A0M9YFC3-F1
#
_entry.id   AF-A0A0M9YFC3-F1
#
_cell.length_a   1.000
_cell.length_b   1.000
_cell.length_c   1.000
_cell.angle_alpha   90.00
_cell.angle_beta   90.00
_cell.angle_gamma   90.00
#
_symmetry.space_group_name_H-M   'P 1'
#
loop_
_entity.id
_entity.type
_entity.pdbx_description
1 polymer ?
#
loop_
_entity_poly.entity_id
_entity_poly.type
_entity_poly.pdbx_seq_one_letter_code
_entity_poly.pdbx_strand_id
1 'polypeptide(L)'
;RRRRDVELTDRIREVHDESDGIYGSPRVHAILRREGTRVGRKRVERLMRQAGLAGISPRRGKGFTRRDPNAELAPDLVERDFTAPGPNRLWVTDLTMIPTGEGPLWLS
;
A
#
# COMPACT_ATOMS: atom_id res chain seq x y z
N ARG A 1 -1.09 -25.80 -23.48
CA ARG A 1 -0.89 -25.03 -22.23
C ARG A 1 0.44 -24.27 -22.22
N ARG A 2 1.57 -24.92 -22.54
CA ARG A 2 2.91 -24.32 -22.55
C ARG A 2 3.05 -23.10 -23.47
N ARG A 3 2.57 -23.16 -24.72
CA ARG A 3 2.59 -22.03 -25.68
C ARG A 3 1.89 -20.78 -25.13
N ARG A 4 0.67 -20.94 -24.62
CA ARG A 4 -0.10 -19.88 -23.95
C ARG A 4 0.50 -19.35 -22.65
N ASP A 5 1.39 -20.12 -22.01
CA ASP A 5 2.14 -19.65 -20.84
C ASP A 5 3.34 -18.82 -21.29
N VAL A 6 3.99 -19.16 -22.41
CA VAL A 6 5.08 -18.36 -23.01
C VAL A 6 4.56 -16.99 -23.44
N GLU A 7 3.53 -16.95 -24.29
CA GLU A 7 2.92 -15.70 -24.78
C GLU A 7 2.48 -14.79 -23.62
N LEU A 8 1.87 -15.38 -22.59
CA LEU A 8 1.45 -14.64 -21.40
C LEU A 8 2.65 -14.15 -20.57
N THR A 9 3.75 -14.89 -20.53
CA THR A 9 4.97 -14.48 -19.82
C THR A 9 5.62 -13.29 -20.51
N ASP A 10 5.61 -13.26 -21.85
CA ASP A 10 6.15 -12.14 -22.62
C ASP A 10 5.31 -10.87 -22.39
N ARG A 11 3.98 -10.96 -22.43
CA ARG A 11 3.13 -9.82 -22.07
C ARG A 11 3.32 -9.37 -20.61
N ILE A 12 3.56 -10.31 -19.69
CA ILE A 12 3.88 -9.99 -18.29
C ILE A 12 5.20 -9.22 -18.17
N ARG A 13 6.22 -9.55 -18.98
CA ARG A 13 7.50 -8.82 -19.02
C ARG A 13 7.28 -7.41 -19.53
N GLU A 14 6.58 -7.26 -20.65
CA GLU A 14 6.27 -5.93 -21.22
C GLU A 14 5.60 -5.03 -20.19
N VAL A 15 4.54 -5.49 -19.52
CA VAL A 15 3.83 -4.70 -18.50
C VAL A 15 4.71 -4.38 -17.29
N HIS A 16 5.64 -5.28 -16.94
CA HIS A 16 6.58 -5.04 -15.85
C HIS A 16 7.64 -4.00 -16.23
N ASP A 17 8.18 -4.09 -17.44
CA ASP A 17 9.19 -3.19 -17.99
C ASP A 17 8.60 -1.79 -18.27
N GLU A 18 7.38 -1.70 -18.78
CA GLU A 18 6.60 -0.45 -18.92
C GLU A 18 6.40 0.27 -17.56
N SER A 19 6.54 -0.45 -16.45
CA SER A 19 6.46 0.10 -15.10
C SER A 19 7.82 0.34 -14.44
N ASP A 20 8.92 0.26 -15.19
CA ASP A 20 10.29 0.33 -14.67
C ASP A 20 10.56 -0.70 -13.55
N GLY A 21 9.96 -1.88 -13.66
CA GLY A 21 10.06 -2.94 -12.66
C GLY A 21 9.27 -2.69 -11.36
N ILE A 22 8.47 -1.62 -11.29
CA ILE A 22 7.71 -1.27 -10.08
C ILE A 22 6.57 -2.28 -9.84
N TYR A 23 5.91 -2.75 -10.90
CA TYR A 23 4.69 -3.54 -10.75
C TYR A 23 4.95 -5.01 -10.41
N GLY A 24 4.40 -5.42 -9.26
CA GLY A 24 4.29 -6.83 -8.88
C GLY A 24 3.03 -7.50 -9.43
N SER A 25 2.87 -8.80 -9.14
CA SER A 25 1.78 -9.61 -9.67
C SER A 25 0.35 -9.05 -9.51
N PRO A 26 -0.01 -8.32 -8.44
CA PRO A 26 -1.35 -7.73 -8.35
C PRO A 26 -1.59 -6.61 -9.37
N ARG A 27 -0.58 -5.77 -9.62
CA ARG A 27 -0.68 -4.64 -10.56
C ARG A 27 -0.59 -5.13 -12.01
N VAL A 28 0.34 -6.04 -12.30
CA VAL A 28 0.42 -6.70 -13.62
C VAL A 28 -0.91 -7.41 -13.95
N HIS A 29 -1.49 -8.15 -12.99
CA HIS A 29 -2.81 -8.77 -13.18
C HIS A 29 -3.92 -7.77 -13.50
N ALA A 30 -3.92 -6.61 -12.84
CA ALA A 30 -4.89 -5.56 -13.07
C ALA A 30 -4.77 -4.97 -14.47
N ILE A 31 -3.54 -4.72 -14.95
CA ILE A 31 -3.27 -4.23 -16.32
C ILE A 31 -3.73 -5.27 -17.35
N LEU A 32 -3.30 -6.53 -17.21
CA LEU A 32 -3.74 -7.61 -18.11
C LEU A 32 -5.28 -7.72 -18.18
N ARG A 33 -5.98 -7.55 -17.05
CA ARG A 33 -7.45 -7.55 -17.06
C ARG A 33 -8.05 -6.33 -17.76
N ARG A 34 -7.45 -5.15 -17.62
CA ARG A 34 -7.89 -3.93 -18.30
C ARG A 34 -7.71 -4.04 -19.82
N GLU A 35 -6.68 -4.75 -20.26
CA GLU A 35 -6.41 -5.07 -21.67
C GLU A 35 -7.26 -6.23 -22.21
N GLY A 36 -8.20 -6.75 -21.42
CA GLY A 36 -9.10 -7.84 -21.85
C GLY A 36 -8.54 -9.25 -21.67
N THR A 37 -7.31 -9.41 -21.15
CA THR A 37 -6.72 -10.73 -20.88
C THR A 37 -7.35 -11.34 -19.62
N ARG A 38 -8.20 -12.36 -19.81
CA ARG A 38 -8.80 -13.14 -18.71
C ARG A 38 -7.81 -14.17 -18.18
N VAL A 39 -7.06 -13.80 -17.14
CA VAL A 39 -6.12 -14.67 -16.45
C VAL A 39 -6.36 -14.67 -14.93
N GLY A 40 -6.18 -15.81 -14.28
CA GLY A 40 -6.25 -15.91 -12.82
C GLY A 40 -5.00 -15.35 -12.14
N ARG A 41 -5.17 -14.67 -11.01
CA ARG A 41 -4.06 -14.06 -10.22
C ARG A 41 -2.91 -15.03 -9.94
N LYS A 42 -3.23 -16.26 -9.52
CA LYS A 42 -2.24 -17.30 -9.21
C LYS A 42 -1.41 -17.74 -10.43
N ARG A 43 -1.96 -17.62 -11.64
CA ARG A 43 -1.21 -17.91 -12.87
C ARG A 43 -0.20 -16.81 -13.17
N VAL A 44 -0.59 -15.54 -13.00
CA VAL A 44 0.34 -14.40 -13.15
C VAL A 44 1.46 -14.47 -12.12
N GLU A 45 1.13 -14.69 -10.84
CA GLU A 45 2.11 -14.87 -9.75
C GLU A 45 3.11 -15.99 -10.06
N ARG A 46 2.63 -17.16 -10.48
CA ARG A 46 3.48 -18.29 -10.85
C ARG A 46 4.41 -17.94 -12.02
N LEU A 47 3.90 -17.32 -13.08
CA LEU A 47 4.68 -16.99 -14.28
C LEU A 47 5.72 -15.91 -14.00
N MET A 48 5.38 -14.86 -13.24
CA MET A 48 6.34 -13.87 -12.78
C MET A 48 7.47 -14.51 -11.99
N ARG A 49 7.14 -15.40 -11.03
CA ARG A 49 8.15 -16.13 -10.25
C ARG A 49 9.05 -17.00 -11.13
N GLN A 50 8.48 -17.70 -12.10
CA GLN A 50 9.26 -18.52 -13.05
C GLN A 50 10.15 -17.68 -13.98
N ALA A 51 9.75 -16.44 -14.26
CA ALA A 51 10.51 -15.50 -15.09
C ALA A 51 11.49 -14.62 -14.28
N GLY A 52 11.58 -14.79 -12.95
CA GLY A 52 12.45 -14.00 -12.09
C GLY A 52 11.98 -12.54 -11.87
N LEU A 53 10.72 -12.23 -12.17
CA LEU A 53 10.16 -10.88 -12.05
C LEU A 53 9.57 -10.65 -10.66
N ALA A 54 9.90 -9.52 -10.05
CA ALA A 54 9.37 -9.10 -8.78
C ALA A 54 9.14 -7.58 -8.78
N GLY A 55 7.97 -7.15 -8.32
CA GLY A 55 7.68 -5.73 -8.17
C GLY A 55 8.33 -5.12 -6.94
N ILE A 56 8.50 -3.81 -6.96
CA ILE A 56 8.98 -3.05 -5.81
C ILE A 56 7.88 -2.98 -4.75
N SER A 57 8.21 -3.40 -3.53
CA SER A 57 7.39 -3.19 -2.34
C SER A 57 8.13 -2.23 -1.41
N PRO A 58 7.87 -0.91 -1.50
CA PRO A 58 8.46 0.02 -0.55
C PRO A 58 7.92 -0.35 0.83
N ARG A 59 8.84 -0.66 1.75
CA ARG A 59 8.47 -0.84 3.16
C ARG A 59 7.81 0.45 3.63
N ARG A 60 6.67 0.36 4.31
CA ARG A 60 6.12 1.52 5.05
C ARG A 60 7.23 2.04 5.97
N GLY A 61 7.45 3.35 5.95
CA GLY A 61 8.42 3.98 6.84
C GLY A 61 8.17 3.57 8.29
N LYS A 62 9.23 3.49 9.09
CA LYS A 62 9.08 3.32 10.55
C LYS A 62 8.24 4.50 11.04
N GLY A 63 7.16 4.22 11.77
CA GLY A 63 6.37 5.27 12.41
C GLY A 63 7.26 6.11 13.32
N PHE A 64 7.03 7.42 13.34
CA PHE A 64 7.75 8.35 14.23
C PHE A 64 7.37 8.16 15.70
N THR A 65 6.17 7.64 15.96
CA THR A 65 5.67 7.41 17.32
C THR A 65 6.29 6.14 17.91
N ARG A 66 7.29 6.32 18.77
CA ARG A 66 7.77 5.27 19.67
C ARG A 66 7.06 5.40 21.00
N ARG A 67 6.19 4.44 21.33
CA ARG A 67 5.54 4.38 22.64
C ARG A 67 6.61 4.17 23.71
N ASP A 68 6.66 5.04 24.70
CA ASP A 68 7.37 4.77 25.95
C ASP A 68 6.50 3.81 26.79
N PRO A 69 6.96 2.59 27.10
CA PRO A 69 6.20 1.64 27.91
C PRO A 69 5.99 2.11 29.36
N ASN A 70 6.81 3.05 29.84
CA ASN A 70 6.75 3.55 31.22
C ASN A 70 6.02 4.89 31.33
N ALA A 71 5.66 5.52 30.21
CA ALA A 71 4.90 6.76 30.23
C ALA A 71 3.44 6.48 30.65
N GLU A 72 2.94 7.31 31.55
CA GLU A 72 1.53 7.32 31.89
C GLU A 72 0.71 7.73 30.65
N LEU A 73 -0.31 6.93 30.33
CA LEU A 73 -1.20 7.25 29.21
C LEU A 73 -2.10 8.41 29.63
N ALA A 74 -2.27 9.39 28.74
CA ALA A 74 -3.32 10.38 28.92
C ALA A 74 -4.68 9.66 29.08
N PRO A 75 -5.51 10.09 30.04
CA PRO A 75 -6.82 9.47 30.26
C PRO A 75 -7.68 9.59 29.00
N ASP A 76 -8.33 8.50 28.61
CA ASP A 76 -9.30 8.49 27.52
C ASP A 76 -10.63 9.01 28.05
N LEU A 77 -10.79 10.34 28.05
CA LEU A 77 -11.96 11.02 28.63
C LEU A 77 -13.29 10.67 27.94
N VAL A 78 -13.23 10.05 26.76
CA VAL A 78 -14.41 9.75 25.93
C VAL A 78 -14.55 8.27 25.63
N GLU A 79 -13.70 7.42 26.22
CA GLU A 79 -13.73 5.96 26.07
C GLU A 79 -13.82 5.49 24.60
N ARG A 80 -13.16 6.21 23.68
CA ARG A 80 -13.24 6.00 22.22
C ARG A 80 -14.64 6.16 21.59
N ASP A 81 -15.61 6.73 22.30
CA ASP A 81 -16.86 7.20 21.71
C ASP A 81 -16.71 8.65 21.21
N PHE A 82 -16.64 8.80 19.89
CA PHE A 82 -16.54 10.10 19.24
C PHE A 82 -17.90 10.66 18.81
N THR A 83 -19.00 10.03 19.27
CA THR A 83 -20.36 10.49 18.99
C THR A 83 -20.70 11.68 19.87
N ALA A 84 -21.25 12.75 19.28
CA ALA A 84 -21.68 13.94 20.01
C ALA A 84 -23.17 14.23 19.76
N PRO A 85 -23.97 14.56 20.80
CA PRO A 85 -25.39 14.86 20.65
C PRO A 85 -25.65 16.23 19.99
N GLY A 86 -24.61 17.04 19.80
CA GLY A 86 -24.69 18.32 19.10
C GLY A 86 -23.33 19.02 18.99
N PRO A 87 -23.27 20.15 18.28
CA PRO A 87 -22.05 20.96 18.16
C PRO A 87 -21.50 21.40 19.52
N ASN A 88 -20.19 21.64 19.61
CA ASN A 88 -19.51 22.10 20.83
C ASN A 88 -19.65 21.17 22.06
N ARG A 89 -19.94 19.89 21.86
CA ARG A 89 -19.99 18.88 22.95
C ARG A 89 -18.78 17.95 22.98
N LEU A 90 -18.12 17.77 21.84
CA LEU A 90 -16.89 17.01 21.71
C LEU A 90 -15.99 17.73 20.70
N TRP A 91 -14.72 17.91 21.06
CA TRP A 91 -13.70 18.53 20.22
C TRP A 91 -12.64 17.48 19.96
N VAL A 92 -12.46 17.11 18.70
CA VAL A 92 -11.45 16.16 18.26
C VAL A 92 -10.54 16.90 17.29
N THR A 93 -9.24 16.73 17.47
CA THR A 93 -8.21 17.24 16.56
C THR A 93 -7.31 16.06 16.19
N ASP A 94 -6.83 16.06 14.95
CA ASP A 94 -5.73 15.21 14.54
C ASP A 94 -4.46 16.07 14.38
N LEU A 95 -3.31 15.45 14.61
CA LEU A 95 -2.02 16.07 14.35
C LEU A 95 -1.44 15.47 13.06
N THR A 96 -1.33 16.27 12.02
CA THR A 96 -0.79 15.83 10.74
C THR A 96 0.70 16.14 10.64
N MET A 97 1.52 15.11 10.39
CA MET A 97 2.95 15.28 10.11
C MET A 97 3.19 15.52 8.62
N ILE A 98 3.79 16.66 8.30
CA ILE A 98 4.20 17.03 6.96
C ILE A 98 5.72 16.84 6.86
N PRO A 99 6.21 15.89 6.03
CA PRO A 99 7.64 15.73 5.84
C PRO A 99 8.20 16.90 5.03
N THR A 100 9.30 17.51 5.50
CA THR A 100 10.04 18.53 4.76
C THR A 100 11.53 18.16 4.67
N GLY A 101 12.28 18.86 3.82
CA GLY A 101 13.74 18.68 3.70
C GLY A 101 14.53 19.12 4.93
N GLU A 102 13.93 19.92 5.81
CA GLU A 102 14.56 20.45 7.04
C GLU A 102 14.10 19.70 8.31
N GLY A 103 13.16 18.77 8.16
CA GLY A 103 12.58 18.01 9.28
C GLY A 103 11.06 17.89 9.19
N PRO A 104 10.43 17.16 10.12
CA PRO A 104 8.98 17.06 10.18
C PRO A 104 8.36 18.37 10.69
N LEU A 105 7.36 18.88 9.96
CA LEU A 105 6.44 19.90 10.46
C LEU A 105 5.16 19.23 10.97
N TRP A 106 4.56 19.80 12.01
CA TRP A 106 3.31 19.30 12.57
C TRP A 106 2.23 20.36 12.40
N LEU A 107 1.12 19.98 11.77
CA LEU A 107 -0.07 20.80 11.64
C LEU A 107 -1.11 20.31 12.66
N SER A 108 -1.63 21.25 13.45
CA SER A 108 -2.69 21.07 14.45
C SER A 108 -3.88 21.95 14.12
#